data_AF-A0A3Q2DW92-F1
#
_entry.id   AF-A0A3Q2DW92-F1
#
_cell.length_a   1.000
_cell.length_b   1.000
_cell.length_c   1.000
_cell.angle_alpha   90.00
_cell.angle_beta   90.00
_cell.angle_gamma   90.00
#
_symmetry.space_group_name_H-M   'P 1'
#
loop_
_entity.id
_entity.type
_entity.pdbx_description
1 polymer ?
#
loop_
_entity_poly.entity_id
_entity_poly.type
_entity_poly.pdbx_seq_one_letter_code
_entity_poly.pdbx_strand_id
1 'polypeptide(L)'
;MKNAKIIIKQLLKAVIHLQEANIFHRDIKAENILIETGSKVPKIYLIDFGVSCFDDLKNYKHFHGTWVHVPPEFDRQGFHSSGPTNVWQVGLVLYYILHKKQFFTRGFLSKRLKINTRLSEKCKDFLTKCLTVDPEKRPTLEELLHHRWVDFSKNVSNFFLMQILLSFLFCKTYNRYVMPHRPLQAYFTVSQLRKADHVLSY
;
A
#
# COMPACT_ATOMS: atom_id res chain seq x y z
N MET A 1 -6.09 14.96 -2.13
CA MET A 1 -4.63 14.79 -1.85
C MET A 1 -4.33 14.55 -0.36
N LYS A 2 -4.98 15.26 0.57
CA LYS A 2 -4.75 15.13 2.03
C LYS A 2 -4.90 13.69 2.53
N ASN A 3 -5.97 13.01 2.12
CA ASN A 3 -6.23 11.62 2.51
C ASN A 3 -5.21 10.63 1.94
N ALA A 4 -4.62 10.88 0.76
CA ALA A 4 -3.60 10.01 0.17
C ALA A 4 -2.35 9.93 1.07
N LYS A 5 -1.89 11.07 1.58
CA LYS A 5 -0.76 11.13 2.51
C LYS A 5 -1.04 10.37 3.80
N ILE A 6 -2.23 10.55 4.37
CA ILE A 6 -2.67 9.89 5.60
C ILE A 6 -2.70 8.36 5.42
N ILE A 7 -3.25 7.89 4.29
CA ILE A 7 -3.33 6.48 3.93
C ILE A 7 -1.92 5.90 3.76
N ILE A 8 -1.04 6.55 2.98
CA ILE A 8 0.32 6.06 2.76
C ILE A 8 1.15 6.08 4.04
N LYS A 9 0.99 7.08 4.91
CA LYS A 9 1.68 7.11 6.20
C LYS A 9 1.30 5.92 7.08
N GLN A 10 0.00 5.58 7.13
CA GLN A 10 -0.46 4.40 7.88
C GLN A 10 0.00 3.10 7.21
N LEU A 11 0.00 3.03 5.88
CA LEU A 11 0.51 1.86 5.15
C LEU A 11 2.00 1.64 5.43
N LEU A 12 2.84 2.68 5.34
CA LEU A 12 4.26 2.59 5.68
C LEU A 12 4.46 2.04 7.10
N LYS A 13 3.74 2.59 8.08
CA LYS A 13 3.81 2.09 9.46
C LYS A 13 3.39 0.63 9.58
N ALA A 14 2.32 0.23 8.90
CA ALA A 14 1.85 -1.16 8.91
C ALA A 14 2.89 -2.11 8.31
N VAL A 15 3.51 -1.74 7.19
CA VAL A 15 4.51 -2.58 6.51
C VAL A 15 5.83 -2.64 7.29
N ILE A 16 6.28 -1.53 7.89
CA ILE A 16 7.43 -1.53 8.81
C ILE A 16 7.18 -2.47 9.98
N HIS A 17 5.98 -2.43 10.56
CA HIS A 17 5.63 -3.33 11.65
C HIS A 17 5.64 -4.81 11.24
N LEU A 18 5.19 -5.14 10.02
CA LEU A 18 5.32 -6.50 9.48
C LEU A 18 6.80 -6.89 9.30
N GLN A 19 7.64 -5.99 8.81
CA GLN A 19 9.08 -6.21 8.67
C GLN A 19 9.74 -6.48 10.03
N GLU A 20 9.40 -5.70 11.07
CA GLU A 20 9.86 -5.92 12.45
C GLU A 20 9.39 -7.26 13.04
N ALA A 21 8.21 -7.72 12.63
CA ALA A 21 7.66 -9.02 12.98
C ALA A 21 8.18 -10.18 12.10
N ASN A 22 9.17 -9.92 11.21
CA ASN A 22 9.71 -10.87 10.25
C ASN A 22 8.63 -11.46 9.30
N ILE A 23 7.65 -10.66 8.89
CA ILE A 23 6.56 -11.05 7.97
C ILE A 23 6.68 -10.30 6.65
N PHE A 24 6.74 -11.04 5.55
CA PHE A 24 6.62 -10.51 4.20
C PHE A 24 5.21 -10.73 3.66
N HIS A 25 4.46 -9.65 3.46
CA HIS A 25 3.07 -9.70 2.96
C HIS A 25 2.96 -10.22 1.52
N ARG A 26 3.95 -9.93 0.66
CA ARG A 26 4.05 -10.31 -0.78
C ARG A 26 2.99 -9.76 -1.72
N ASP A 27 1.82 -9.32 -1.25
CA ASP A 27 0.74 -8.81 -2.12
C ASP A 27 0.10 -7.49 -1.62
N ILE A 28 0.93 -6.49 -1.31
CA ILE A 28 0.43 -5.16 -0.96
C ILE A 28 -0.13 -4.47 -2.22
N LYS A 29 -1.43 -4.16 -2.20
CA LYS A 29 -2.15 -3.52 -3.30
C LYS A 29 -3.44 -2.84 -2.81
N ALA A 30 -4.07 -2.04 -3.67
CA ALA A 30 -5.25 -1.26 -3.30
C ALA A 30 -6.46 -2.14 -2.90
N GLU A 31 -6.55 -3.34 -3.45
CA GLU A 31 -7.58 -4.34 -3.11
C GLU A 31 -7.41 -4.88 -1.69
N ASN A 32 -6.16 -4.95 -1.21
CA ASN A 32 -5.81 -5.55 0.08
C ASN A 32 -5.68 -4.51 1.20
N ILE A 33 -6.18 -3.29 1.00
CA ILE A 33 -6.17 -2.24 2.01
C ILE A 33 -7.60 -1.78 2.23
N LEU A 34 -8.16 -2.07 3.40
CA LEU A 34 -9.44 -1.53 3.84
C LEU A 34 -9.28 -0.12 4.38
N ILE A 35 -10.32 0.69 4.19
CA ILE A 35 -10.47 2.03 4.76
C ILE A 35 -11.76 2.06 5.57
N GLU A 36 -11.64 2.48 6.83
CA GLU A 36 -12.77 2.84 7.70
C GLU A 36 -13.10 4.32 7.52
N THR A 37 -14.29 4.60 7.00
CA THR A 37 -14.71 5.96 6.62
C THR A 37 -15.61 6.64 7.65
N GLY A 38 -15.94 5.95 8.76
CA GLY A 38 -16.82 6.46 9.81
C GLY A 38 -16.14 7.44 10.79
N SER A 39 -14.91 7.86 10.53
CA SER A 39 -14.15 8.74 11.42
C SER A 39 -13.56 9.94 10.66
N LYS A 40 -13.28 11.05 11.36
CA LYS A 40 -12.74 12.29 10.76
C LYS A 40 -11.41 12.09 10.02
N VAL A 41 -10.64 11.08 10.41
CA VAL A 41 -9.36 10.71 9.78
C VAL A 41 -9.48 9.25 9.33
N PRO A 42 -9.34 8.95 8.03
CA PRO A 42 -9.51 7.58 7.55
C PRO A 42 -8.50 6.65 8.22
N LYS A 43 -8.96 5.52 8.75
CA LYS A 43 -8.09 4.46 9.26
C LYS A 43 -7.95 3.37 8.22
N ILE A 44 -6.76 2.82 8.07
CA ILE A 44 -6.50 1.74 7.10
C ILE A 44 -6.11 0.44 7.76
N TYR A 45 -6.51 -0.67 7.15
CA TYR A 45 -6.18 -2.02 7.60
C TYR A 45 -5.64 -2.79 6.39
N LEU A 46 -4.42 -3.29 6.51
CA LEU A 46 -3.84 -4.22 5.53
C LEU A 46 -4.45 -5.61 5.78
N ILE A 47 -4.98 -6.23 4.73
CA ILE A 47 -5.68 -7.51 4.79
C ILE A 47 -5.10 -8.50 3.78
N ASP A 48 -5.58 -9.74 3.84
CA ASP A 48 -5.24 -10.82 2.91
C ASP A 48 -3.76 -11.25 2.97
N PHE A 49 -3.46 -11.99 4.03
CA PHE A 49 -2.16 -12.64 4.27
C PHE A 49 -2.07 -14.02 3.61
N GLY A 50 -3.00 -14.38 2.71
CA GLY A 50 -3.08 -15.72 2.12
C GLY A 50 -1.82 -16.14 1.34
N VAL A 51 -1.06 -15.16 0.90
CA VAL A 51 0.25 -15.34 0.26
C VAL A 51 1.38 -14.69 1.05
N SER A 52 1.24 -14.45 2.35
CA SER A 52 2.35 -13.97 3.19
C SER A 52 3.33 -15.09 3.54
N CYS A 53 4.52 -14.76 4.04
CA CYS A 53 5.46 -15.72 4.64
C CYS A 53 6.32 -15.04 5.72
N PHE A 54 7.06 -15.84 6.48
CA PHE A 54 8.16 -15.31 7.29
C PHE A 54 9.31 -14.87 6.38
N ASP A 55 9.98 -13.78 6.74
CA ASP A 55 11.00 -13.13 5.91
C ASP A 55 12.41 -13.68 6.13
N ASP A 56 12.55 -15.00 6.08
CA ASP A 56 13.80 -15.70 6.42
C ASP A 56 14.81 -15.73 5.26
N LEU A 57 14.46 -15.18 4.10
CA LEU A 57 15.24 -15.27 2.87
C LEU A 57 15.77 -13.91 2.43
N LYS A 58 17.06 -13.88 2.07
CA LYS A 58 17.66 -12.70 1.41
C LYS A 58 17.08 -12.47 0.01
N ASN A 59 16.81 -13.56 -0.72
CA ASN A 59 16.34 -13.53 -2.11
C ASN A 59 15.25 -14.58 -2.34
N TYR A 60 14.12 -14.15 -2.89
CA TYR A 60 12.99 -14.98 -3.29
C TYR A 60 13.07 -15.28 -4.79
N LYS A 61 13.17 -16.56 -5.15
CA LYS A 61 13.21 -17.04 -6.55
C LYS A 61 11.83 -17.32 -7.15
N HIS A 62 10.79 -17.21 -6.32
CA HIS A 62 9.40 -17.41 -6.72
C HIS A 62 8.57 -16.22 -6.27
N PHE A 63 7.69 -15.76 -7.16
CA PHE A 63 6.77 -14.68 -6.87
C PHE A 63 5.36 -15.24 -6.58
N HIS A 64 4.79 -14.87 -5.44
CA HIS A 64 3.50 -15.37 -4.95
C HIS A 64 2.39 -14.29 -4.90
N GLY A 65 2.68 -13.06 -5.36
CA GLY A 65 1.72 -11.97 -5.39
C GLY A 65 0.97 -11.83 -6.72
N THR A 66 0.36 -10.66 -6.92
CA THR A 66 -0.33 -10.33 -8.18
C THR A 66 0.68 -10.09 -9.31
N TRP A 67 0.72 -10.95 -10.33
CA TRP A 67 1.75 -10.93 -11.40
C TRP A 67 1.95 -9.59 -12.10
N VAL A 68 0.87 -8.82 -12.32
CA VAL A 68 1.00 -7.52 -12.99
C VAL A 68 1.68 -6.44 -12.12
N HIS A 69 1.83 -6.70 -10.82
CA HIS A 69 2.48 -5.85 -9.82
C HIS A 69 3.92 -6.28 -9.50
N VAL A 70 4.41 -7.33 -10.16
CA VAL A 70 5.76 -7.88 -9.98
C VAL A 70 6.81 -6.75 -10.03
N PRO A 71 7.80 -6.71 -9.12
CA PRO A 71 8.82 -5.67 -9.16
C PRO A 71 9.78 -5.89 -10.36
N PRO A 72 10.36 -4.82 -10.93
CA PRO A 72 11.16 -4.92 -12.16
C PRO A 72 12.35 -5.87 -12.05
N GLU A 73 12.97 -5.94 -10.88
CA GLU A 73 14.11 -6.81 -10.61
C GLU A 73 13.78 -8.30 -10.76
N PHE A 74 12.57 -8.72 -10.39
CA PHE A 74 12.15 -10.11 -10.57
C PHE A 74 11.92 -10.44 -12.05
N ASP A 75 11.24 -9.56 -12.78
CA ASP A 75 10.99 -9.73 -14.22
C ASP A 75 12.31 -9.78 -15.02
N ARG A 76 13.37 -9.11 -14.54
CA ARG A 76 14.69 -9.08 -15.17
C ARG A 76 15.64 -10.19 -14.73
N GLN A 77 15.66 -10.51 -13.43
CA GLN A 77 16.71 -11.34 -12.80
C GLN A 77 16.17 -12.66 -12.25
N GLY A 78 14.86 -12.86 -12.18
CA GLY A 78 14.22 -14.05 -11.63
C GLY A 78 14.24 -14.13 -10.10
N PHE A 79 14.66 -13.07 -9.40
CA PHE A 79 14.59 -12.98 -7.95
C PHE A 79 14.30 -11.57 -7.45
N HIS A 80 13.84 -11.46 -6.22
CA HIS A 80 13.59 -10.20 -5.52
C HIS A 80 13.82 -10.32 -4.01
N SER A 81 13.94 -9.20 -3.32
CA SER A 81 14.04 -9.13 -1.86
C SER A 81 12.84 -8.40 -1.27
N SER A 82 12.46 -8.73 -0.04
CA SER A 82 11.26 -8.20 0.63
C SER A 82 11.27 -6.68 0.73
N GLY A 83 12.35 -6.08 1.24
CA GLY A 83 12.48 -4.62 1.45
C GLY A 83 12.18 -3.80 0.19
N PRO A 84 12.95 -3.94 -0.91
CA PRO A 84 12.67 -3.23 -2.15
C PRO A 84 11.28 -3.55 -2.73
N THR A 85 10.80 -4.78 -2.59
CA THR A 85 9.46 -5.18 -3.07
C THR A 85 8.35 -4.46 -2.32
N ASN A 86 8.45 -4.37 -1.00
CA ASN A 86 7.51 -3.64 -0.15
C ASN A 86 7.41 -2.17 -0.59
N VAL A 87 8.56 -1.54 -0.85
CA VAL A 87 8.62 -0.14 -1.28
C VAL A 87 8.00 0.05 -2.67
N TRP A 88 8.27 -0.86 -3.61
CA TRP A 88 7.63 -0.87 -4.92
C TRP A 88 6.11 -0.94 -4.79
N GLN A 89 5.61 -1.89 -4.00
CA GLN A 89 4.18 -2.12 -3.77
C GLN A 89 3.48 -0.95 -3.09
N VAL A 90 4.14 -0.24 -2.16
CA VAL A 90 3.65 1.05 -1.63
C VAL A 90 3.49 2.08 -2.76
N GLY A 91 4.44 2.13 -3.70
CA GLY A 91 4.35 2.95 -4.90
C GLY A 91 3.15 2.64 -5.79
N LEU A 92 2.82 1.34 -5.93
CA LEU A 92 1.63 0.89 -6.68
C LEU A 92 0.33 1.43 -6.06
N VAL A 93 0.21 1.30 -4.74
CA VAL A 93 -0.95 1.79 -3.98
C VAL A 93 -1.06 3.31 -4.13
N LEU A 94 0.04 4.05 -3.97
CA LEU A 94 0.02 5.49 -4.14
C LEU A 94 -0.36 5.89 -5.58
N TYR A 95 0.20 5.21 -6.59
CA TYR A 95 -0.17 5.46 -7.98
C TYR A 95 -1.68 5.30 -8.18
N TYR A 96 -2.26 4.20 -7.71
CA TYR A 96 -3.70 3.94 -7.79
C TYR A 96 -4.50 5.05 -7.11
N ILE A 97 -4.12 5.48 -5.91
CA ILE A 97 -4.83 6.53 -5.17
C ILE A 97 -4.87 7.84 -5.97
N LEU A 98 -3.74 8.21 -6.59
CA LEU A 98 -3.54 9.49 -7.28
C LEU A 98 -4.15 9.54 -8.68
N HIS A 99 -4.09 8.44 -9.42
CA HIS A 99 -4.53 8.41 -10.82
C HIS A 99 -5.95 7.83 -10.96
N LYS A 100 -6.45 7.19 -9.89
CA LYS A 100 -7.35 6.03 -10.05
C LYS A 100 -6.62 5.10 -11.04
N LYS A 101 -7.17 4.24 -11.88
CA LYS A 101 -6.37 3.34 -12.76
C LYS A 101 -5.44 2.32 -12.04
N GLN A 102 -5.44 1.11 -12.58
CA GLN A 102 -4.52 0.07 -12.13
C GLN A 102 -3.10 0.36 -12.60
N PHE A 103 -2.12 -0.01 -11.77
CA PHE A 103 -0.72 0.04 -12.15
C PHE A 103 -0.28 -1.32 -12.67
N PHE A 104 0.46 -1.33 -13.77
CA PHE A 104 1.05 -2.52 -14.35
C PHE A 104 2.55 -2.28 -14.55
N THR A 105 3.41 -3.08 -13.91
CA THR A 105 4.87 -2.86 -13.96
C THR A 105 5.37 -2.76 -15.40
N ARG A 106 5.03 -3.73 -16.26
CA ARG A 106 5.41 -3.70 -17.68
C ARG A 106 4.85 -2.49 -18.44
N GLY A 107 3.67 -2.01 -18.08
CA GLY A 107 3.07 -0.79 -18.63
C GLY A 107 3.85 0.47 -18.24
N PHE A 108 4.35 0.53 -17.01
CA PHE A 108 5.21 1.63 -16.55
C PHE A 108 6.59 1.59 -17.20
N LEU A 109 7.24 0.42 -17.23
CA LEU A 109 8.55 0.23 -17.86
C LEU A 109 8.54 0.55 -19.36
N SER A 110 7.43 0.23 -20.06
CA SER A 110 7.22 0.58 -21.47
C SER A 110 6.72 2.01 -21.70
N LYS A 111 6.68 2.86 -20.67
CA LYS A 111 6.21 4.26 -20.71
C LYS A 111 4.74 4.45 -21.12
N ARG A 112 3.95 3.38 -21.13
CA ARG A 112 2.49 3.41 -21.38
C ARG A 112 1.72 3.95 -20.18
N LEU A 113 2.21 3.71 -18.97
CA LEU A 113 1.73 4.35 -17.74
C LEU A 113 2.65 5.53 -17.39
N LYS A 114 2.03 6.69 -17.17
CA LYS A 114 2.74 7.94 -16.85
C LYS A 114 2.28 8.46 -15.50
N ILE A 115 3.20 9.09 -14.77
CA ILE A 115 2.91 9.87 -13.57
C ILE A 115 2.34 11.23 -14.01
N ASN A 116 1.22 11.64 -13.42
CA ASN A 116 0.56 12.90 -13.74
C ASN A 116 1.48 14.09 -13.40
N THR A 117 1.71 14.96 -14.38
CA THR A 117 2.59 16.12 -14.25
C THR A 117 2.04 17.19 -13.31
N ARG A 118 0.72 17.21 -13.07
CA ARG A 118 0.02 18.17 -12.18
C ARG A 118 0.15 17.85 -10.69
N LEU A 119 0.81 16.75 -10.33
CA LEU A 119 1.10 16.44 -8.92
C LEU A 119 2.13 17.42 -8.37
N SER A 120 2.01 17.79 -7.10
CA SER A 120 3.02 18.61 -6.41
C SER A 120 4.39 17.94 -6.48
N GLU A 121 5.47 18.71 -6.60
CA GLU A 121 6.84 18.18 -6.74
C GLU A 121 7.21 17.17 -5.64
N LYS A 122 6.86 17.46 -4.37
CA LYS A 122 7.10 16.52 -3.25
C LYS A 122 6.40 15.16 -3.44
N CYS A 123 5.18 15.17 -3.98
CA CYS A 123 4.40 13.95 -4.23
C CYS A 123 4.97 13.14 -5.38
N LYS A 124 5.39 13.86 -6.44
CA LYS A 124 6.02 13.28 -7.61
C LYS A 124 7.33 12.60 -7.21
N ASP A 125 8.18 13.32 -6.48
CA ASP A 125 9.46 12.83 -5.93
C ASP A 125 9.28 11.58 -5.07
N PHE A 126 8.33 11.59 -4.12
CA PHE A 126 8.01 10.41 -3.31
C PHE A 126 7.61 9.20 -4.17
N LEU A 127 6.67 9.39 -5.11
CA LEU A 127 6.19 8.32 -5.97
C LEU A 127 7.30 7.79 -6.89
N THR A 128 8.13 8.67 -7.46
CA THR A 128 9.24 8.26 -8.31
C THR A 128 10.30 7.48 -7.54
N LYS A 129 10.55 7.82 -6.27
CA LYS A 129 11.45 7.07 -5.40
C LYS A 129 10.93 5.67 -5.09
N CYS A 130 9.63 5.50 -4.81
CA CYS A 130 9.03 4.17 -4.67
C CYS A 130 9.20 3.34 -5.95
N LEU A 131 9.04 3.98 -7.12
CA LEU A 131 9.08 3.34 -8.44
C LEU A 131 10.47 3.37 -9.09
N THR A 132 11.53 3.49 -8.30
CA THR A 132 12.91 3.34 -8.79
C THR A 132 13.13 1.91 -9.28
N VAL A 133 13.56 1.77 -10.54
CA VAL A 133 13.72 0.45 -11.21
C VAL A 133 14.84 -0.38 -10.57
N ASP A 134 15.93 0.28 -10.21
CA ASP A 134 17.06 -0.35 -9.53
C ASP A 134 16.72 -0.56 -8.04
N PRO A 135 16.59 -1.81 -7.55
CA PRO A 135 16.18 -2.08 -6.17
C PRO A 135 17.17 -1.53 -5.15
N GLU A 136 18.46 -1.48 -5.46
CA GLU A 136 19.51 -0.99 -4.55
C GLU A 136 19.48 0.54 -4.38
N LYS A 137 18.83 1.25 -5.31
CA LYS A 137 18.62 2.70 -5.25
C LYS A 137 17.23 3.06 -4.71
N ARG A 138 16.38 2.07 -4.46
CA ARG A 138 15.05 2.27 -3.91
C ARG A 138 15.23 2.52 -2.40
N PRO A 139 14.62 3.59 -1.85
CA PRO A 139 14.79 3.92 -0.44
C PRO A 139 14.16 2.86 0.46
N THR A 140 14.54 2.83 1.73
CA THR A 140 13.86 1.97 2.71
C THR A 140 12.49 2.52 3.09
N LEU A 141 11.68 1.71 3.76
CA LEU A 141 10.37 2.14 4.25
C LEU A 141 10.50 3.25 5.30
N GLU A 142 11.54 3.18 6.14
CA GLU A 142 11.85 4.16 7.18
C GLU A 142 12.27 5.50 6.57
N GLU A 143 13.09 5.49 5.52
CA GLU A 143 13.45 6.69 4.75
C GLU A 143 12.21 7.34 4.12
N LEU A 144 11.30 6.53 3.56
CA LEU A 144 10.04 7.02 3.02
C LEU A 144 9.10 7.59 4.09
N LEU A 145 9.08 7.02 5.30
CA LEU A 145 8.27 7.52 6.39
C LEU A 145 8.66 8.95 6.81
N HIS A 146 9.96 9.27 6.70
CA HIS A 146 10.53 10.59 6.97
C HIS A 146 10.60 11.50 5.74
N HIS A 147 10.06 11.06 4.60
CA HIS A 147 10.07 11.86 3.39
C HIS A 147 9.21 13.13 3.53
N ARG A 148 9.68 14.27 3.01
CA ARG A 148 9.00 15.60 3.07
C ARG A 148 7.56 15.65 2.54
N TRP A 149 7.11 14.62 1.82
CA TRP A 149 5.73 14.51 1.37
C TRP A 149 4.79 13.96 2.45
N VAL A 150 5.32 13.02 3.26
CA VAL A 150 4.65 12.33 4.38
C VAL A 150 4.83 13.08 5.69
N ASP A 151 6.03 13.64 5.90
CA ASP A 151 6.39 14.34 7.11
C ASP A 151 5.92 15.81 7.06
N PHE A 152 4.90 16.09 7.86
CA PHE A 152 4.48 17.44 8.24
C PHE A 152 4.14 17.37 9.72
N SER A 153 4.95 18.04 10.52
CA SER A 153 4.78 18.26 11.95
C SER A 153 3.36 18.76 12.28
N LYS A 154 2.54 17.86 12.85
CA LYS A 154 1.84 18.02 14.13
C LYS A 154 1.52 16.60 14.62
N ASN A 155 2.03 16.27 15.80
CA ASN A 155 1.76 15.02 16.51
C ASN A 155 0.26 14.74 16.50
N VAL A 156 -0.15 13.71 15.76
CA VAL A 156 -1.41 13.01 16.03
C VAL A 156 -1.01 11.77 16.80
N SER A 157 -1.44 11.75 18.05
CA SER A 157 -1.15 10.79 19.11
C SER A 157 -1.03 9.36 18.59
N ASN A 158 -0.01 8.65 19.06
CA ASN A 158 0.10 7.20 18.95
C ASN A 158 -1.18 6.57 19.49
N PHE A 159 -2.01 6.04 18.60
CA PHE A 159 -2.96 5.01 18.95
C PHE A 159 -2.61 3.79 18.10
N PHE A 160 -1.65 3.02 18.60
CA PHE A 160 -1.32 1.71 18.09
C PHE A 160 -2.12 0.71 18.94
N LEU A 161 -2.99 -0.05 18.29
CA LEU A 161 -3.26 -1.41 18.71
C LEU A 161 -3.64 -2.19 17.47
N MET A 162 -2.83 -3.21 17.23
CA MET A 162 -3.06 -4.31 16.32
C MET A 162 -4.52 -4.76 16.36
N GLN A 163 -5.08 -4.93 15.18
CA GLN A 163 -5.92 -6.08 14.94
C GLN A 163 -5.51 -6.64 13.58
N ILE A 164 -4.42 -7.42 13.57
CA ILE A 164 -4.31 -8.53 12.62
C ILE A 164 -5.51 -9.41 12.96
N LEU A 165 -6.64 -9.15 12.30
CA LEU A 165 -7.83 -9.97 12.47
C LEU A 165 -7.58 -11.26 11.71
N LEU A 166 -6.99 -12.22 12.43
CA LEU A 166 -7.26 -13.63 12.23
C LEU A 166 -8.79 -13.78 12.21
N SER A 167 -9.30 -14.22 11.05
CA SER A 167 -10.72 -14.41 10.69
C SER A 167 -11.49 -13.15 10.22
N PHE A 168 -11.38 -12.87 8.92
CA PHE A 168 -12.46 -12.21 8.19
C PHE A 168 -13.41 -13.28 7.64
N LEU A 169 -14.67 -13.29 8.11
CA LEU A 169 -15.77 -13.91 7.38
C LEU A 169 -16.17 -12.96 6.25
N PHE A 170 -15.83 -13.33 5.01
CA PHE A 170 -16.29 -12.62 3.81
C PHE A 170 -17.81 -12.80 3.66
N CYS A 171 -18.60 -11.79 4.04
CA CYS A 171 -20.04 -11.81 3.82
C CYS A 171 -20.34 -11.47 2.35
N LYS A 172 -20.48 -12.51 1.51
CA LYS A 172 -20.72 -12.41 0.05
C LYS A 172 -21.94 -11.58 -0.36
N THR A 173 -22.89 -11.32 0.55
CA THR A 173 -24.17 -10.68 0.23
C THR A 173 -24.12 -9.17 0.01
N TYR A 174 -23.07 -8.44 0.44
CA TYR A 174 -23.07 -6.97 0.39
C TYR A 174 -21.82 -6.30 -0.19
N ASN A 175 -20.81 -7.03 -0.70
CA ASN A 175 -19.52 -6.44 -1.08
C ASN A 175 -18.89 -5.59 0.05
N ARG A 176 -19.15 -5.95 1.31
CA ARG A 176 -18.75 -5.18 2.49
C ARG A 176 -18.09 -6.10 3.50
N TYR A 177 -16.92 -5.69 3.98
CA TYR A 177 -16.28 -6.35 5.12
C TYR A 177 -16.96 -5.86 6.39
N VAL A 178 -17.43 -6.78 7.23
CA VAL A 178 -18.02 -6.47 8.55
C VAL A 178 -17.09 -7.03 9.61
N MET A 179 -16.57 -6.17 10.47
CA MET A 179 -15.70 -6.59 11.57
C MET A 179 -16.57 -7.14 12.71
N PRO A 180 -16.26 -8.33 13.26
CA PRO A 180 -17.06 -8.96 14.32
C PRO A 180 -17.27 -8.08 15.56
N HIS A 181 -16.32 -7.20 15.86
CA HIS A 181 -16.38 -6.31 17.04
C HIS A 181 -16.82 -4.87 16.72
N ARG A 182 -17.13 -4.52 15.45
CA ARG A 182 -17.61 -3.18 15.06
C ARG A 182 -18.63 -3.22 13.91
N PRO A 183 -19.86 -3.72 14.15
CA PRO A 183 -20.87 -3.93 13.12
C PRO A 183 -21.45 -2.63 12.50
N LEU A 184 -21.26 -1.46 13.13
CA LEU A 184 -21.81 -0.18 12.65
C LEU A 184 -20.91 0.57 11.65
N GLN A 185 -19.69 0.09 11.39
CA GLN A 185 -18.74 0.79 10.52
C GLN A 185 -18.66 0.16 9.13
N ALA A 186 -18.70 1.04 8.12
CA ALA A 186 -18.50 0.66 6.74
C ALA A 186 -17.00 0.58 6.42
N TYR A 187 -16.58 -0.55 5.87
CA TYR A 187 -15.24 -0.73 5.31
C TYR A 187 -15.32 -0.89 3.80
N PHE A 188 -14.37 -0.26 3.10
CA PHE A 188 -14.19 -0.39 1.66
C PHE A 188 -12.72 -0.58 1.36
N THR A 189 -12.38 -1.36 0.34
CA THR A 189 -11.00 -1.42 -0.12
C THR A 189 -10.61 -0.08 -0.77
N VAL A 190 -9.32 0.25 -0.82
CA VAL A 190 -8.82 1.41 -1.59
C VAL A 190 -9.27 1.30 -3.05
N SER A 191 -9.35 0.08 -3.61
CA SER A 191 -9.83 -0.15 -4.97
C SER A 191 -11.33 0.09 -5.18
N GLN A 192 -12.13 0.06 -4.12
CA GLN A 192 -13.58 0.29 -4.14
C GLN A 192 -13.97 1.76 -3.95
N LEU A 193 -13.02 2.66 -3.66
CA LEU A 193 -13.28 4.08 -3.38
C LEU A 193 -14.07 4.82 -4.47
N ARG A 194 -14.02 4.39 -5.74
CA ARG A 194 -14.80 5.00 -6.83
C ARG A 194 -16.31 4.85 -6.67
N LYS A 195 -16.78 3.93 -5.82
CA LYS A 195 -18.21 3.76 -5.53
C LYS A 195 -18.68 4.65 -4.37
N ALA A 196 -17.76 5.39 -3.73
CA ALA A 196 -17.98 6.16 -2.51
C ALA A 196 -17.55 7.63 -2.66
N ASP A 197 -17.86 8.26 -3.80
CA ASP A 197 -17.42 9.61 -4.20
C ASP A 197 -17.75 10.75 -3.20
N HIS A 198 -18.52 10.47 -2.15
CA HIS A 198 -18.76 11.40 -1.04
C HIS A 198 -17.66 11.44 0.05
N VAL A 199 -16.68 10.53 0.04
CA VAL A 199 -15.74 10.37 1.18
C VAL A 199 -14.38 11.06 0.97
N LEU A 200 -14.03 11.43 -0.26
CA LEU A 200 -12.70 12.03 -0.58
C LEU A 200 -12.76 13.42 -1.22
N SER A 201 -13.96 13.98 -1.39
CA SER A 201 -14.17 15.42 -1.54
C SER A 201 -14.14 16.06 -0.14
N TYR A 202 -13.61 17.28 -0.04
CA TYR A 202 -13.22 18.04 1.17
C TYR A 202 -11.80 17.78 1.72
#